data_AF-A0A0F9Y1A9-F1
#
_entry.id   AF-A0A0F9Y1A9-F1
#
_cell.length_a   1.000
_cell.length_b   1.000
_cell.length_c   1.000
_cell.angle_alpha   90.00
_cell.angle_beta   90.00
_cell.angle_gamma   90.00
#
_symmetry.space_group_name_H-M   'P 1'
#
loop_
_entity.id
_entity.type
_entity.pdbx_description
1 polymer ?
#
loop_
_entity_poly.entity_id
_entity_poly.type
_entity_poly.pdbx_seq_one_letter_code
_entity_poly.pdbx_strand_id
1 'polypeptide(L)'
;MDSVLQDWVMNLPRKEQATLITGLRGPDNASTEEIKMMVRWIRSIMLQPAEKIPSSFLINTEFQSIKDIGKSNQQAIDMLPVHYYGHLMHTFEVIAYRHPESETRDKAFGVYSEMCDYLHLGIESNEDMTNRLQGEIGVKVII
;
A
#
# COMPACT_ATOMS: atom_id res chain seq x y z
N MET A 1 13.48 17.45 6.63
CA MET A 1 12.30 17.72 7.47
C MET A 1 12.19 16.55 8.43
N ASP A 2 12.05 16.78 9.73
CA ASP A 2 11.88 15.67 10.67
C ASP A 2 10.45 15.13 10.50
N SER A 3 10.33 13.86 10.09
CA SER A 3 9.06 13.23 9.73
C SER A 3 9.10 11.75 10.07
N VAL A 4 7.94 11.22 10.50
CA VAL A 4 7.73 9.77 10.66
C VAL A 4 7.61 9.06 9.32
N LEU A 5 7.44 9.78 8.21
CA LEU A 5 7.40 9.24 6.85
C LEU A 5 8.80 9.27 6.25
N GLN A 6 9.15 8.24 5.47
CA GLN A 6 10.37 8.24 4.68
C GLN A 6 10.35 9.35 3.61
N ASP A 7 11.53 9.86 3.25
CA ASP A 7 11.67 11.00 2.32
C ASP A 7 11.01 10.74 0.96
N TRP A 8 11.07 9.49 0.47
CA TRP A 8 10.46 9.15 -0.81
C TRP A 8 8.94 9.35 -0.80
N VAL A 9 8.26 9.06 0.31
CA VAL A 9 6.82 9.30 0.50
C VAL A 9 6.54 10.80 0.50
N MET A 10 7.34 11.56 1.25
CA MET A 10 7.17 13.01 1.40
C MET A 10 7.32 13.78 0.09
N ASN A 11 8.07 13.23 -0.87
CA ASN A 11 8.32 13.82 -2.18
C ASN A 11 7.23 13.52 -3.23
N LEU A 12 6.23 12.70 -2.92
CA LEU A 12 5.15 12.36 -3.86
C LEU A 12 4.07 13.44 -3.95
N PRO A 13 3.25 13.46 -5.02
CA PRO A 13 2.01 14.24 -5.06
C PRO A 13 1.08 13.92 -3.87
N ARG A 14 0.35 14.92 -3.37
CA ARG A 14 -0.46 14.80 -2.14
C ARG A 14 -1.49 13.66 -2.16
N LYS A 15 -2.12 13.39 -3.30
CA LYS A 15 -3.08 12.27 -3.43
C LYS A 15 -2.37 10.92 -3.37
N GLU A 16 -1.19 10.77 -3.97
CA GLU A 16 -0.37 9.55 -3.82
C GLU A 16 0.04 9.34 -2.36
N GLN A 17 0.45 10.41 -1.66
CA GLN A 17 0.72 10.35 -0.22
C GLN A 17 -0.53 9.88 0.56
N ALA A 18 -1.71 10.43 0.25
CA ALA A 18 -2.96 10.05 0.90
C ALA A 18 -3.34 8.58 0.64
N THR A 19 -3.15 8.09 -0.59
CA THR A 19 -3.31 6.68 -0.95
C THR A 19 -2.43 5.80 -0.08
N LEU A 20 -1.14 6.11 0.00
CA LEU A 20 -0.18 5.35 0.81
C LEU A 20 -0.54 5.36 2.30
N ILE A 21 -0.89 6.52 2.86
CA ILE A 21 -1.27 6.65 4.28
C ILE A 21 -2.52 5.82 4.59
N THR A 22 -3.47 5.75 3.65
CA THR A 22 -4.69 4.95 3.80
C THR A 22 -4.37 3.45 3.90
N GLY A 23 -3.37 2.98 3.14
CA GLY A 23 -2.88 1.60 3.19
C GLY A 23 -2.14 1.21 4.48
N LEU A 24 -1.83 2.15 5.37
CA LEU A 24 -1.20 1.86 6.67
C LEU A 24 -2.17 1.27 7.71
N ARG A 25 -3.47 1.22 7.41
CA ARG A 25 -4.51 0.67 8.28
C ARG A 25 -4.99 -0.66 7.72
N GLY A 26 -5.25 -1.63 8.59
CA GLY A 26 -5.94 -2.87 8.22
C GLY A 26 -7.46 -2.69 8.25
N PRO A 27 -8.23 -3.69 7.79
CA PRO A 27 -9.69 -3.63 7.81
C PRO A 27 -10.21 -3.81 9.25
N ASP A 28 -11.12 -2.93 9.70
CA ASP A 28 -11.64 -2.96 11.09
C ASP A 28 -12.44 -4.23 11.41
N ASN A 29 -13.16 -4.76 10.42
CA ASN A 29 -14.13 -5.85 10.60
C ASN A 29 -13.66 -7.22 10.06
N ALA A 30 -12.41 -7.32 9.60
CA ALA A 30 -11.84 -8.57 9.12
C ALA A 30 -10.57 -8.90 9.91
N SER A 31 -10.65 -9.91 10.78
CA SER A 31 -9.49 -10.41 11.53
C SER A 31 -8.71 -11.40 10.66
N THR A 32 -7.89 -10.89 9.74
CA THR A 32 -6.98 -11.72 8.96
C THR A 32 -5.54 -11.33 9.32
N GLU A 33 -4.87 -12.21 10.07
CA GLU A 33 -3.48 -11.99 10.48
C GLU A 33 -2.55 -11.91 9.26
N GLU A 34 -2.89 -12.63 8.20
CA GLU A 34 -2.21 -12.65 6.91
C GLU A 34 -2.19 -11.26 6.26
N ILE A 35 -3.33 -10.55 6.28
CA ILE A 35 -3.42 -9.18 5.75
C ILE A 35 -2.67 -8.19 6.63
N LYS A 36 -2.64 -8.42 7.96
CA LYS A 36 -1.82 -7.60 8.85
C LYS A 36 -0.32 -7.71 8.53
N MET A 37 0.16 -8.85 8.02
CA MET A 37 1.56 -8.99 7.60
C MET A 37 1.88 -8.07 6.42
N MET A 38 1.00 -7.99 5.42
CA MET A 38 1.15 -7.04 4.31
C MET A 38 1.18 -5.59 4.81
N VAL A 39 0.29 -5.22 5.72
CA VAL A 39 0.26 -3.87 6.32
C VAL A 39 1.53 -3.57 7.12
N ARG A 40 2.11 -4.55 7.83
CA ARG A 40 3.41 -4.39 8.51
C ARG A 40 4.55 -4.15 7.52
N TRP A 41 4.57 -4.88 6.41
CA TRP A 41 5.54 -4.67 5.34
C TRP A 41 5.44 -3.25 4.77
N ILE A 42 4.22 -2.79 4.43
CA ILE A 42 3.97 -1.41 3.97
C ILE A 42 4.50 -0.39 4.99
N ARG A 43 4.22 -0.57 6.28
CA ARG A 43 4.73 0.32 7.34
C ARG A 43 6.25 0.37 7.38
N SER A 44 6.94 -0.77 7.24
CA SER A 44 8.41 -0.79 7.30
C SER A 44 9.11 -0.04 6.18
N ILE A 45 8.48 0.05 5.00
CA ILE A 45 9.05 0.75 3.84
C ILE A 45 8.57 2.21 3.74
N MET A 46 7.53 2.58 4.51
CA MET A 46 6.99 3.94 4.49
C MET A 46 7.34 4.77 5.73
N LEU A 47 7.54 4.13 6.88
CA LEU A 47 7.74 4.81 8.15
C LEU A 47 9.21 4.79 8.58
N GLN A 48 9.65 5.88 9.18
CA GLN A 48 10.90 5.98 9.91
C GLN A 48 10.68 5.46 11.35
N PRO A 49 11.59 4.63 11.89
CA PRO A 49 11.50 4.22 13.29
C PRO A 49 11.77 5.43 14.20
N ALA A 50 10.89 5.64 15.18
CA ALA A 50 11.08 6.69 16.19
C ALA A 50 12.18 6.33 17.21
N GLU A 51 12.49 5.05 17.35
CA GLU A 51 13.47 4.51 18.28
C GLU A 51 14.65 3.87 17.54
N LYS A 52 15.83 3.85 18.17
CA LYS A 52 17.03 3.20 17.61
C LYS A 52 16.84 1.71 17.34
N ILE A 53 15.99 1.06 18.13
CA ILE A 53 15.60 -0.34 17.95
C ILE A 53 14.14 -0.30 17.51
N PRO A 54 13.83 -0.62 16.25
CA PRO A 54 12.45 -0.55 15.77
C PRO A 54 11.58 -1.61 16.48
N SER A 55 10.35 -1.23 16.85
CA SER A 55 9.41 -2.12 17.52
C SER A 55 8.85 -3.19 16.56
N SER A 56 8.20 -4.24 17.08
CA SER A 56 7.48 -5.28 16.31
C SER A 56 6.41 -4.77 15.35
N PHE A 57 6.10 -3.47 15.43
CA PHE A 57 5.25 -2.75 14.48
C PHE A 57 5.95 -2.46 13.15
N LEU A 58 7.29 -2.33 13.16
CA LEU A 58 8.15 -2.02 12.01
C LEU A 58 9.12 -3.16 11.64
N ILE A 59 9.29 -4.16 12.51
CA ILE A 59 10.10 -5.38 12.26
C ILE A 59 9.21 -6.62 12.08
N ASN A 60 9.80 -7.72 11.59
CA ASN A 60 9.09 -8.95 11.17
C ASN A 60 8.18 -8.71 9.95
N THR A 61 8.78 -8.19 8.90
CA THR A 61 8.14 -7.73 7.66
C THR A 61 8.28 -8.77 6.57
N GLU A 62 8.05 -10.04 6.91
CA GLU A 62 8.03 -11.08 5.90
C GLU A 62 7.00 -10.72 4.84
N PHE A 63 7.49 -10.58 3.61
CA PHE A 63 6.68 -10.22 2.48
C PHE A 63 5.72 -11.37 2.16
N GLN A 64 4.45 -11.06 2.00
CA GLN A 64 3.44 -12.01 1.56
C GLN A 64 2.72 -11.47 0.34
N SER A 65 2.56 -12.35 -0.66
CA SER A 65 1.73 -12.07 -1.82
C SER A 65 0.27 -12.45 -1.56
N ILE A 66 -0.65 -11.92 -2.37
CA ILE A 66 -2.07 -12.31 -2.27
C ILE A 66 -2.22 -13.78 -2.66
N LYS A 67 -1.45 -14.26 -3.63
CA LYS A 67 -1.45 -15.70 -3.99
C LYS A 67 -0.96 -16.58 -2.85
N ASP A 68 0.05 -16.17 -2.10
CA ASP A 68 0.55 -16.96 -0.97
C ASP A 68 -0.46 -17.00 0.18
N ILE A 69 -1.12 -15.88 0.46
CA ILE A 69 -2.24 -15.84 1.40
C ILE A 69 -3.36 -16.77 0.92
N GLY A 70 -3.75 -16.69 -0.36
CA GLY A 70 -4.83 -17.50 -0.92
C GLY A 70 -4.59 -19.01 -0.86
N LYS A 71 -3.33 -19.45 -1.08
CA LYS A 71 -2.93 -20.86 -0.91
C LYS A 71 -3.11 -21.34 0.53
N SER A 72 -2.85 -20.48 1.51
CA SER A 72 -2.94 -20.83 2.94
C SER A 72 -4.35 -20.67 3.52
N ASN A 73 -5.05 -19.62 3.10
CA ASN A 73 -6.33 -19.20 3.64
C ASN A 73 -7.07 -18.31 2.63
N GLN A 74 -7.69 -18.92 1.61
CA GLN A 74 -8.45 -18.20 0.58
C GLN A 74 -9.56 -17.32 1.17
N GLN A 75 -10.21 -17.76 2.25
CA GLN A 75 -11.27 -17.00 2.93
C GLN A 75 -10.74 -15.66 3.49
N ALA A 76 -9.46 -15.56 3.82
CA ALA A 76 -8.86 -14.30 4.26
C ALA A 76 -8.89 -13.21 3.19
N ILE A 77 -8.94 -13.59 1.91
CA ILE A 77 -9.06 -12.67 0.78
C ILE A 77 -10.53 -12.44 0.45
N ASP A 78 -11.31 -13.52 0.33
CA ASP A 78 -12.71 -13.48 -0.12
C ASP A 78 -13.61 -12.66 0.84
N MET A 79 -13.26 -12.61 2.13
CA MET A 79 -14.01 -11.88 3.15
C MET A 79 -13.57 -10.42 3.32
N LEU A 80 -12.59 -9.94 2.55
CA LEU A 80 -12.16 -8.56 2.64
C LEU A 80 -13.25 -7.61 2.10
N PRO A 81 -13.52 -6.50 2.81
CA PRO A 81 -14.34 -5.44 2.24
C PRO A 81 -13.70 -4.96 0.92
N VAL A 82 -14.48 -4.96 -0.17
CA VAL A 82 -13.99 -4.54 -1.50
C VAL A 82 -13.38 -3.14 -1.46
N HIS A 83 -13.93 -2.24 -0.65
CA HIS A 83 -13.36 -0.89 -0.46
C HIS A 83 -11.95 -0.92 0.14
N TYR A 84 -11.72 -1.77 1.14
CA TYR A 84 -10.39 -1.98 1.71
C TYR A 84 -9.46 -2.63 0.69
N TYR A 85 -9.93 -3.66 -0.02
CA TYR A 85 -9.15 -4.33 -1.05
C TYR A 85 -8.66 -3.34 -2.12
N GLY A 86 -9.53 -2.43 -2.57
CA GLY A 86 -9.18 -1.37 -3.51
C GLY A 86 -8.11 -0.42 -2.97
N HIS A 87 -8.23 0.03 -1.71
CA HIS A 87 -7.19 0.87 -1.09
C HIS A 87 -5.85 0.16 -0.99
N LEU A 88 -5.86 -1.12 -0.61
CA LEU A 88 -4.65 -1.93 -0.52
C LEU A 88 -4.02 -2.11 -1.92
N MET A 89 -4.83 -2.42 -2.94
CA MET A 89 -4.39 -2.55 -4.33
C MET A 89 -3.73 -1.27 -4.83
N HIS A 90 -4.37 -0.11 -4.65
CA HIS A 90 -3.80 1.18 -5.04
C HIS A 90 -2.57 1.57 -4.20
N THR A 91 -2.48 1.10 -2.96
CA THR A 91 -1.26 1.30 -2.15
C THR A 91 -0.08 0.56 -2.78
N PHE A 92 -0.26 -0.72 -3.15
CA PHE A 92 0.77 -1.49 -3.84
C PHE A 92 1.12 -0.92 -5.21
N GLU A 93 0.14 -0.43 -5.96
CA GLU A 93 0.34 0.27 -7.24
C GLU A 93 1.27 1.49 -7.09
N VAL A 94 1.01 2.36 -6.10
CA VAL A 94 1.88 3.53 -5.86
C VAL A 94 3.28 3.09 -5.45
N ILE A 95 3.42 2.09 -4.56
CA ILE A 95 4.73 1.57 -4.16
C ILE A 95 5.49 1.02 -5.37
N ALA A 96 4.81 0.24 -6.22
CA ALA A 96 5.37 -0.37 -7.41
C ALA A 96 5.94 0.67 -8.39
N TYR A 97 5.28 1.82 -8.54
CA TYR A 97 5.73 2.87 -9.45
C TYR A 97 6.69 3.89 -8.83
N ARG A 98 6.69 4.06 -7.50
CA ARG A 98 7.35 5.19 -6.85
C ARG A 98 8.50 4.83 -5.90
N HIS A 99 8.53 3.62 -5.35
CA HIS A 99 9.52 3.27 -4.33
C HIS A 99 10.94 3.39 -4.91
N PRO A 100 11.93 3.97 -4.20
CA PRO A 100 13.27 4.21 -4.76
C PRO A 100 14.05 2.93 -5.05
N GLU A 101 13.87 1.90 -4.24
CA GLU A 101 14.53 0.59 -4.39
C GLU A 101 13.77 -0.31 -5.37
N SER A 102 14.49 -0.89 -6.35
CA SER A 102 13.90 -1.74 -7.39
C SER A 102 13.30 -3.03 -6.84
N GLU A 103 13.97 -3.69 -5.90
CA GLU A 103 13.47 -4.96 -5.34
C GLU A 103 12.12 -4.78 -4.65
N THR A 104 11.96 -3.68 -3.90
CA THR A 104 10.68 -3.33 -3.28
C THR A 104 9.62 -2.96 -4.31
N ARG A 105 9.98 -2.28 -5.41
CA ARG A 105 9.05 -2.03 -6.53
C ARG A 105 8.58 -3.33 -7.17
N ASP A 106 9.49 -4.26 -7.45
CA ASP A 106 9.19 -5.52 -8.13
C ASP A 106 8.26 -6.39 -7.26
N LYS A 107 8.53 -6.47 -5.96
CA LYS A 107 7.64 -7.12 -4.98
C LYS A 107 6.24 -6.49 -4.97
N ALA A 108 6.18 -5.17 -4.87
CA ALA A 108 4.90 -4.46 -4.85
C ALA A 108 4.12 -4.64 -6.17
N PHE A 109 4.82 -4.61 -7.32
CA PHE A 109 4.21 -4.82 -8.63
C PHE A 109 3.64 -6.23 -8.75
N GLY A 110 4.35 -7.25 -8.23
CA GLY A 110 3.84 -8.62 -8.15
C GLY A 110 2.50 -8.69 -7.42
N VAL A 111 2.41 -8.11 -6.22
CA VAL A 111 1.15 -8.08 -5.45
C VAL A 111 0.07 -7.28 -6.16
N TYR A 112 0.38 -6.09 -6.67
CA TYR A 112 -0.57 -5.27 -7.42
C TYR A 112 -1.15 -6.03 -8.62
N SER A 113 -0.29 -6.69 -9.41
CA SER A 113 -0.70 -7.51 -10.55
C SER A 113 -1.59 -8.69 -10.12
N GLU A 114 -1.28 -9.35 -9.01
CA GLU A 114 -2.12 -10.42 -8.47
C GLU A 114 -3.50 -9.91 -8.02
N MET A 115 -3.55 -8.71 -7.45
CA MET A 115 -4.80 -8.10 -7.01
C MET A 115 -5.68 -7.69 -8.19
N CYS A 116 -5.08 -7.12 -9.23
CA CYS A 116 -5.77 -6.84 -10.50
C CYS A 116 -6.31 -8.13 -11.11
N ASP A 117 -5.49 -9.18 -11.20
CA ASP A 117 -5.88 -10.48 -11.77
C ASP A 117 -7.06 -11.11 -11.00
N TYR A 118 -7.02 -11.08 -9.67
CA TYR A 118 -8.07 -11.60 -8.80
C TYR A 118 -9.42 -10.89 -9.01
N LEU A 119 -9.41 -9.58 -9.31
CA LEU A 119 -10.62 -8.80 -9.63
C LEU A 119 -10.92 -8.71 -11.14
N HIS A 120 -10.16 -9.42 -11.98
CA HIS A 120 -10.24 -9.35 -13.46
C HIS A 120 -10.09 -7.93 -14.04
N LEU A 121 -9.17 -7.15 -13.46
CA LEU A 121 -8.83 -5.80 -13.90
C LEU A 121 -7.57 -5.80 -14.76
N GLY A 122 -7.45 -4.78 -15.62
CA GLY A 122 -6.19 -4.46 -16.29
C GLY A 122 -5.21 -3.77 -15.33
N ILE A 123 -3.91 -3.95 -15.57
CA ILE A 123 -2.85 -3.19 -14.91
C ILE A 123 -2.88 -1.77 -15.47
N GLU A 124 -3.11 -0.79 -14.59
CA GLU A 124 -3.08 0.62 -14.95
C GLU A 124 -1.63 1.07 -15.18
N SER A 125 -1.37 1.90 -16.19
CA SER A 125 -0.03 2.42 -16.45
C SER A 125 0.37 3.47 -15.41
N ASN A 126 1.68 3.72 -15.26
CA ASN A 126 2.17 4.80 -14.39
C ASN A 126 1.61 6.18 -14.80
N GLU A 127 1.46 6.42 -16.10
CA GLU A 127 0.88 7.67 -16.62
C GLU A 127 -0.59 7.81 -16.22
N ASP A 128 -1.38 6.75 -16.39
CA ASP A 128 -2.79 6.74 -16.03
C ASP A 128 -2.99 6.87 -14.52
N MET A 129 -2.20 6.16 -13.71
CA MET A 129 -2.19 6.31 -12.25
C MET A 129 -1.85 7.74 -11.86
N THR A 130 -0.83 8.33 -12.48
CA THR A 130 -0.43 9.73 -12.23
C THR A 130 -1.59 10.68 -12.59
N ASN A 131 -2.27 10.47 -13.71
CA ASN A 131 -3.42 11.28 -14.13
C ASN A 131 -4.61 11.13 -13.18
N ARG A 132 -4.92 9.91 -12.73
CA ARG A 132 -6.01 9.64 -11.76
C ARG A 132 -5.72 10.24 -10.39
N LEU A 133 -4.47 10.17 -9.96
CA LEU A 133 -3.99 10.70 -8.69
C LEU A 133 -3.49 12.15 -8.80
N GLN A 134 -3.54 12.79 -9.97
CA GLN A 134 -3.36 14.24 -10.03
C GLN A 134 -4.61 14.87 -9.40
N GLY A 135 -4.40 15.71 -8.39
CA GLY A 135 -5.49 16.52 -7.84
C GLY A 135 -6.11 17.41 -8.90
N GLU A 136 -7.39 17.73 -8.79
CA GLU A 136 -7.85 18.98 -9.39
C GLU A 136 -7.14 20.11 -8.63
N ILE A 137 -6.38 20.94 -9.33
CA ILE A 137 -5.76 22.13 -8.73
C ILE A 137 -6.87 23.19 -8.59
N GLY A 138 -7.50 23.27 -7.41
CA GLY A 138 -8.54 24.25 -7.05
C GLY A 138 -9.72 23.51 -6.41
N VAL A 139 -10.19 23.87 -5.21
CA VAL A 139 -10.81 25.15 -4.85
C VAL A 139 -10.44 25.47 -3.40
N LYS A 140 -10.15 26.73 -3.08
CA LYS A 140 -10.11 27.21 -1.69
C LYS A 140 -11.46 26.87 -1.05
N VAL A 141 -11.49 25.89 -0.14
CA VAL A 141 -12.61 25.73 0.76
C VAL A 141 -12.58 26.95 1.67
N ILE A 142 -13.38 27.96 1.33
CA ILE A 142 -13.71 29.04 2.25
C ILE A 142 -14.70 28.41 3.22
N ILE A 143 -14.23 28.12 4.43
CA ILE A 143 -15.08 27.79 5.58
C ILE A 143 -15.49 29.12 6.23
#